data_AF-A0A3D5RSR3-F1
#
_entry.id   AF-A0A3D5RSR3-F1
#
_cell.length_a   1.000
_cell.length_b   1.000
_cell.length_c   1.000
_cell.angle_alpha   90.00
_cell.angle_beta   90.00
_cell.angle_gamma   90.00
#
_symmetry.space_group_name_H-M   'P 1'
#
loop_
_entity.id
_entity.type
_entity.pdbx_description
1 polymer ?
#
loop_
_entity_poly.entity_id
_entity_poly.type
_entity_poly.pdbx_seq_one_letter_code
_entity_poly.pdbx_strand_id
1 'polypeptide(L)' 'MQQELKALQRDLGKTVVLITHDPMEAFNLADRIALLREGQLVQLAAPEVMAAAPADEEVSAFVSAARDLP' A
#
# COMPACT_ATOMS: atom_id res chain seq x y z
N MET A 1 -2.36 -3.66 -18.36
CA MET A 1 -2.73 -4.63 -17.30
C MET A 1 -3.04 -3.98 -15.95
N GLN A 2 -2.09 -3.41 -15.17
CA GLN A 2 -2.41 -2.84 -13.83
C GLN A 2 -3.43 -1.69 -13.87
N GLN A 3 -3.34 -0.79 -14.87
CA GLN A 3 -4.30 0.32 -15.00
C GLN A 3 -5.72 -0.15 -15.37
N GLU A 4 -5.84 -1.19 -16.18
CA GLU A 4 -7.15 -1.74 -16.59
C GLU A 4 -7.85 -2.43 -15.42
N LEU A 5 -7.11 -3.15 -14.59
CA LEU A 5 -7.63 -3.73 -13.35
C LEU A 5 -8.14 -2.63 -12.41
N LYS A 6 -7.39 -1.52 -12.30
CA LYS A 6 -7.74 -0.39 -11.46
C LYS A 6 -8.99 0.35 -11.95
N ALA A 7 -9.12 0.53 -13.26
CA ALA A 7 -10.31 1.11 -13.89
C ALA A 7 -11.53 0.21 -13.68
N LEU A 8 -11.38 -1.10 -13.89
CA LEU A 8 -12.45 -2.08 -13.67
C LEU A 8 -12.92 -2.12 -12.22
N GLN A 9 -11.99 -2.05 -11.24
CA GLN A 9 -12.36 -2.00 -9.82
C GLN A 9 -13.19 -0.78 -9.47
N ARG A 10 -12.83 0.40 -10.00
CA ARG A 10 -13.61 1.64 -9.81
C ARG A 10 -14.98 1.54 -10.45
N ASP A 11 -15.06 1.05 -11.70
CA ASP A 11 -16.31 0.91 -12.43
C ASP A 11 -17.27 -0.10 -11.78
N LEU A 12 -16.74 -1.16 -11.16
CA LEU A 12 -17.55 -2.16 -10.47
C LEU A 12 -18.11 -1.67 -9.12
N GLY A 13 -17.57 -0.58 -8.56
CA GLY A 13 -18.01 -0.01 -7.28
C GLY A 13 -17.96 -0.99 -6.11
N LYS A 14 -17.04 -1.96 -6.14
CA LYS A 14 -16.89 -3.00 -5.11
C LYS A 14 -15.75 -2.66 -4.16
N THR A 15 -15.89 -3.06 -2.90
CA THR A 15 -14.76 -3.05 -1.96
C THR A 15 -13.77 -4.13 -2.37
N VAL A 16 -12.49 -3.75 -2.52
CA VAL A 16 -11.40 -4.65 -2.89
C VAL A 16 -10.35 -4.66 -1.79
N VAL A 17 -9.85 -5.86 -1.48
CA VAL A 17 -8.69 -6.06 -0.62
C VAL A 17 -7.62 -6.74 -1.44
N LEU A 18 -6.48 -6.07 -1.63
CA LEU A 18 -5.31 -6.61 -2.31
C LEU A 18 -4.24 -6.93 -1.25
N ILE A 19 -3.67 -8.12 -1.33
CA ILE A 19 -2.53 -8.53 -0.51
C ILE A 19 -1.34 -8.63 -1.45
N THR A 20 -0.29 -7.88 -1.14
CA THR A 20 0.96 -7.89 -1.90
C THR A 20 2.15 -7.83 -0.96
N HIS A 21 3.27 -8.34 -1.45
CA HIS A 21 4.58 -8.20 -0.79
C HIS A 21 5.41 -7.08 -1.45
N ASP A 22 4.91 -6.48 -2.53
CA ASP A 22 5.56 -5.39 -3.26
C ASP A 22 5.06 -4.04 -2.73
N PRO A 23 5.94 -3.25 -2.07
CA PRO A 23 5.59 -1.92 -1.60
C PRO A 23 5.13 -0.99 -2.72
N MET A 24 5.78 -1.02 -3.88
CA MET A 24 5.44 -0.15 -5.01
C MET A 24 4.02 -0.42 -5.49
N GLU A 25 3.60 -1.68 -5.56
CA GLU A 25 2.22 -2.03 -5.92
C GLU A 25 1.22 -1.50 -4.90
N ALA A 26 1.51 -1.60 -3.61
CA ALA A 26 0.66 -1.08 -2.54
C ALA A 26 0.49 0.45 -2.64
N PHE A 27 1.59 1.19 -2.82
CA PHE A 27 1.57 2.64 -2.98
C PHE A 27 0.89 3.08 -4.27
N ASN A 28 1.08 2.33 -5.36
CA ASN A 28 0.51 2.68 -6.65
C ASN A 28 -0.96 2.33 -6.75
N LEU A 29 -1.46 1.27 -6.10
CA LEU A 29 -2.81 0.77 -6.33
C LEU A 29 -3.82 1.11 -5.23
N ALA A 30 -3.38 1.18 -3.97
CA ALA A 30 -4.29 1.23 -2.83
C ALA A 30 -4.73 2.65 -2.45
N ASP A 31 -5.99 2.80 -2.03
CA ASP A 31 -6.46 4.03 -1.38
C ASP A 31 -5.99 4.09 0.09
N ARG A 32 -5.76 2.92 0.71
CA ARG A 32 -5.26 2.75 2.08
C ARG A 32 -4.38 1.51 2.14
N ILE A 33 -3.29 1.60 2.89
CA ILE A 33 -2.33 0.51 3.09
C ILE A 33 -2.41 0.06 4.55
N ALA A 34 -2.59 -1.24 4.76
CA ALA A 34 -2.48 -1.91 6.05
C ALA A 34 -1.16 -2.68 6.08
N LEU A 35 -0.20 -2.27 6.91
CA LEU A 35 1.04 -3.00 7.13
C LEU A 35 0.88 -3.94 8.33
N LEU A 36 1.09 -5.23 8.10
CA LEU A 36 1.00 -6.25 9.13
C LEU A 36 2.39 -6.81 9.45
N ARG A 37 2.65 -7.04 10.74
CA ARG A 37 3.86 -7.67 11.27
C ARG A 37 3.48 -8.64 12.36
N GLU A 38 3.97 -9.88 12.26
CA GLU A 38 3.69 -10.94 13.26
C GLU A 38 2.19 -11.12 13.58
N GLY A 39 1.34 -10.94 12.56
CA GLY A 39 -0.11 -11.01 12.69
C GLY A 39 -0.76 -9.78 13.35
N GLN A 40 0.00 -8.74 13.67
CA GLN A 40 -0.48 -7.47 14.22
C GLN A 40 -0.53 -6.39 13.14
N LEU A 41 -1.57 -5.55 13.18
CA LEU A 41 -1.65 -4.36 12.34
C LEU A 41 -0.74 -3.27 12.92
N VAL A 42 0.33 -2.94 12.20
CA VAL A 42 1.32 -1.93 12.62
C VAL A 42 0.83 -0.53 12.28
N GLN A 43 0.40 -0.33 11.02
CA GLN A 43 -0.12 0.95 10.56
C GLN A 43 -1.18 0.75 9.47
N LEU A 44 -2.24 1.55 9.55
CA LEU A 44 -3.28 1.64 8.52
C LEU A 44 -3.49 3.11 8.14
N ALA A 45 -3.01 3.50 6.98
CA ALA A 45 -3.03 4.89 6.54
C ALA A 45 -3.18 5.00 5.00
N ALA A 46 -3.54 6.20 4.52
CA ALA A 46 -3.42 6.50 3.09
C ALA A 46 -1.92 6.50 2.68
N PRO A 47 -1.58 6.22 1.40
CA PRO A 47 -0.19 6.17 0.95
C PRO A 47 0.61 7.45 1.30
N GLU A 48 0.01 8.62 1.17
CA GLU A 48 0.68 9.90 1.46
C GLU A 48 1.03 10.03 2.94
N VAL A 49 0.13 9.57 3.81
CA VAL A 49 0.34 9.58 5.27
C VAL A 49 1.33 8.50 5.69
N MET A 50 1.28 7.32 5.07
CA MET A 50 2.25 6.25 5.29
C MET A 50 3.67 6.74 4.99
N ALA A 51 3.84 7.53 3.93
CA ALA A 51 5.13 8.09 3.53
C ALA A 51 5.57 9.28 4.39
N ALA A 52 4.64 10.14 4.83
CA ALA A 52 4.96 11.36 5.58
C ALA A 52 5.13 11.12 7.09
N ALA A 53 4.46 10.10 7.63
CA ALA A 53 4.44 9.81 9.06
C ALA A 53 4.45 8.28 9.30
N PRO A 54 5.59 7.60 9.04
CA PRO A 54 5.75 6.19 9.39
C PRO A 54 5.69 6.00 10.92
N ALA A 55 4.96 4.98 11.36
CA ALA A 55 4.74 4.70 12.78
C ALA A 55 5.99 4.14 13.49
N ASP A 56 6.84 3.41 12.75
CA ASP A 56 8.10 2.88 13.24
C ASP A 56 9.14 2.72 12.12
N GLU A 57 10.32 2.21 12.47
CA GLU A 57 11.46 2.01 11.56
C GLU A 57 11.12 1.03 10.42
N GLU A 58 10.28 0.04 10.67
CA GLU A 58 9.93 -0.97 9.67
C GLU A 58 8.92 -0.42 8.66
N VAL A 59 7.96 0.39 9.10
CA VAL A 59 7.12 1.15 8.17
C VAL A 59 7.98 2.11 7.33
N SER A 60 8.99 2.75 7.94
CA SER A 60 9.93 3.59 7.20
C SER A 60 10.70 2.78 6.16
N ALA A 61 11.17 1.58 6.49
CA ALA A 61 11.87 0.70 5.55
C ALA A 61 10.94 0.26 4.40
N PHE A 62 9.68 -0.06 4.70
CA PHE A 62 8.67 -0.38 3.69
C PHE A 62 8.41 0.80 2.73
N VAL A 63 8.31 2.03 3.24
CA VAL A 63 8.17 3.25 2.41
C VAL A 63 9.41 3.45 1.52
N SER A 64 10.61 3.27 2.07
CA SER A 64 11.86 3.42 1.30
C SER A 64 11.96 2.39 0.18
N ALA A 65 11.57 1.14 0.43
CA ALA A 65 11.55 0.09 -0.59
C ALA A 65 10.60 0.40 -1.77
N ALA A 66 9.54 1.19 -1.56
CA ALA A 66 8.68 1.66 -2.64
C ALA A 66 9.33 2.77 -3.49
N ARG A 67 10.31 3.50 -2.94
CA ARG A 67 11.02 4.62 -3.59
C ARG A 67 12.28 4.19 -4.32
N ASP A 68 12.96 3.15 -3.85
CA ASP A 68 14.31 2.76 -4.30
C ASP A 68 14.34 1.76 -5.48
N LEU A 69 13.31 1.71 -6.33
CA LEU A 69 13.41 0.99 -7.60
C LEU A 69 14.02 1.93 -8.67
N PRO A 70 15.02 1.49 -9.46
CA PRO A 70 15.67 2.30 -10.49
C PRO A 70 14.72 2.89 -11.54
#